data_AF-A0A1I8N052-F1
#
_entry.id   AF-A0A1I8N052-F1
#
_cell.length_a   1.000
_cell.length_b   1.000
_cell.length_c   1.000
_cell.angle_alpha   90.00
_cell.angle_beta   90.00
_cell.angle_gamma   90.00
#
_symmetry.space_group_name_H-M   'P 1'
#
loop_
_entity.id
_entity.type
_entity.pdbx_description
1 polymer ?
#
loop_
_entity_poly.entity_id
_entity_poly.type
_entity_poly.pdbx_seq_one_letter_code
_entity_poly.pdbx_strand_id
1 'polypeptide(L)'
;MKSYYLLVLLFIGVAIAEPQWYNSSDGRQYLIESAAKYNWFRANHECSRRNLQLVEIQSESKNQALVKLLKSIFGTSTSLWLGGNDQFNSEISTNRPFYWSASGKGMTYSYWYPGEPNNERNQENCVQTFAYSPDFQWNDVTCTNQYGFICEDQHAHNKYYSTLREKRQHVMKAIKKFSESMQHEKEKVLEMVHRTRNLIAKNNKEVEEFLAALENKSSHNGGSEEAENKHEMKKVPTETNEHINELYEKLENSTPKIANRISQEQFEVERKIEDILGNIHF
;
A
#
# COMPACT_ATOMS: atom_id res chain seq x y z
N MET A 1 -6.80 27.09 -63.26
CA MET A 1 -7.17 28.03 -62.19
C MET A 1 -7.19 27.28 -60.87
N LYS A 2 -6.50 27.83 -59.87
CA LYS A 2 -6.24 27.25 -58.55
C LYS A 2 -7.53 27.09 -57.75
N SER A 3 -7.64 26.05 -56.93
CA SER A 3 -8.31 26.12 -55.63
C SER A 3 -7.91 24.93 -54.77
N TYR A 4 -6.90 25.16 -53.91
CA TYR A 4 -6.60 24.30 -52.77
C TYR A 4 -7.53 24.71 -51.63
N TYR A 5 -8.34 23.77 -51.13
CA TYR A 5 -9.05 23.95 -49.87
C TYR A 5 -8.07 23.71 -48.72
N LEU A 6 -7.51 24.79 -48.17
CA LEU A 6 -6.73 24.77 -46.94
C LEU A 6 -7.72 24.80 -45.77
N LEU A 7 -8.08 23.64 -45.23
CA LEU A 7 -8.81 23.55 -43.95
C LEU A 7 -7.81 23.85 -42.82
N VAL A 8 -7.78 25.10 -42.38
CA VAL A 8 -7.07 25.49 -41.15
C VAL A 8 -7.94 25.09 -39.97
N LEU A 9 -7.64 23.95 -39.35
CA LEU A 9 -8.18 23.60 -38.03
C LEU A 9 -7.54 24.54 -37.00
N LEU A 10 -8.24 25.63 -36.66
CA LEU A 10 -7.97 26.40 -35.46
C LEU A 10 -8.32 25.52 -34.25
N PHE A 11 -7.36 24.73 -33.80
CA PHE A 11 -7.35 24.29 -32.41
C PHE A 11 -7.16 25.54 -31.56
N ILE A 12 -8.27 26.16 -31.17
CA ILE A 12 -8.29 27.05 -30.02
C ILE A 12 -7.99 26.13 -28.84
N GLY A 13 -6.69 26.00 -28.52
CA GLY A 13 -6.26 25.39 -27.28
C GLY A 13 -6.88 26.20 -26.17
N VAL A 14 -7.96 25.70 -25.58
CA VAL A 14 -8.37 26.16 -24.25
C VAL A 14 -7.21 25.76 -23.37
N ALA A 15 -6.34 26.71 -23.04
CA ALA A 15 -5.31 26.55 -22.06
C ALA A 15 -6.02 26.38 -20.72
N ILE A 16 -6.41 25.15 -20.39
CA ILE A 16 -6.77 24.80 -19.03
C ILE A 16 -5.46 24.95 -18.26
N ALA A 17 -5.37 25.97 -17.42
CA ALA A 17 -4.25 26.14 -16.52
C ALA A 17 -4.27 24.95 -15.55
N GLU A 18 -3.56 23.89 -15.91
CA GLU A 18 -3.39 22.74 -15.05
C GLU A 18 -2.33 23.08 -14.00
N PRO A 19 -2.63 22.90 -12.70
CA PRO A 19 -1.63 23.04 -11.66
C PRO A 19 -0.46 22.10 -11.95
N GLN A 20 0.76 22.65 -11.87
CA GLN A 20 1.96 21.90 -12.22
C GLN A 20 2.62 21.31 -10.98
N TRP A 21 3.14 20.10 -11.11
CA TRP A 21 3.93 19.41 -10.09
C TRP A 21 5.40 19.76 -10.21
N TYR A 22 6.04 20.02 -9.08
CA TYR A 22 7.44 20.41 -9.01
C TYR A 22 8.18 19.57 -7.98
N ASN A 23 9.40 19.17 -8.34
CA ASN A 23 10.31 18.45 -7.46
C ASN A 23 11.28 19.43 -6.80
N SER A 24 11.32 19.42 -5.47
CA SER A 24 12.28 20.18 -4.68
C SER A 24 13.57 19.39 -4.48
N SER A 25 14.68 20.09 -4.21
CA SER A 25 16.01 19.48 -4.05
C SER A 25 16.15 18.56 -2.82
N ASP A 26 15.20 18.60 -1.90
CA ASP A 26 15.09 17.76 -0.72
C ASP A 26 14.22 16.51 -0.94
N GLY A 27 13.81 16.25 -2.18
CA GLY A 27 12.98 15.11 -2.57
C GLY A 27 11.48 15.29 -2.34
N ARG A 28 11.04 16.45 -1.82
CA ARG A 28 9.61 16.77 -1.67
C ARG A 28 9.00 17.18 -3.01
N GLN A 29 7.72 16.89 -3.17
CA GLN A 29 6.93 17.32 -4.32
C GLN A 29 5.91 18.37 -3.88
N TYR A 30 5.72 19.38 -4.72
CA TYR A 30 4.75 20.43 -4.51
C TYR A 30 3.89 20.61 -5.75
N LEU A 31 2.58 20.77 -5.55
CA LEU A 31 1.68 21.28 -6.57
C LEU A 31 1.59 22.79 -6.38
N ILE A 32 2.01 23.55 -7.39
CA ILE A 32 2.06 25.02 -7.31
C ILE A 32 1.11 25.59 -8.36
N GLU A 33 0.05 26.25 -7.88
CA GLU A 33 -0.88 27.01 -8.72
C GLU A 33 -0.58 28.49 -8.57
N SER A 34 -0.08 29.11 -9.63
CA SER A 34 0.31 30.52 -9.63
C SER A 34 -0.54 31.38 -10.56
N ALA A 35 -1.25 30.77 -11.53
CA ALA A 35 -2.05 31.48 -12.51
C ALA A 35 -3.45 31.77 -11.98
N ALA A 36 -4.14 30.75 -11.46
CA ALA A 36 -5.44 30.90 -10.84
C ALA A 36 -5.31 31.50 -9.44
N LYS A 37 -6.14 32.50 -9.13
CA LYS A 37 -6.13 33.21 -7.85
C LYS A 37 -7.35 32.85 -7.01
N TYR A 38 -7.11 32.53 -5.75
CA TYR A 38 -8.11 32.09 -4.79
C TYR A 38 -7.92 32.78 -3.44
N ASN A 39 -8.99 32.89 -2.65
CA ASN A 39 -8.84 33.17 -1.23
C ASN A 39 -8.24 31.96 -0.50
N TRP A 40 -7.73 32.20 0.71
CA TRP A 40 -7.03 31.17 1.48
C TRP A 40 -7.91 29.94 1.72
N PHE A 41 -9.19 30.13 2.03
CA PHE A 41 -10.14 29.04 2.26
C PHE A 41 -10.34 28.17 1.02
N ARG A 42 -10.49 28.80 -0.16
CA ARG A 42 -10.64 28.08 -1.42
C ARG A 42 -9.34 27.42 -1.84
N ALA A 43 -8.19 28.05 -1.65
CA ALA A 43 -6.89 27.42 -1.85
C ALA A 43 -6.70 26.18 -0.96
N ASN A 44 -7.10 26.27 0.32
CA ASN A 44 -7.09 25.13 1.23
C ASN A 44 -7.99 23.99 0.71
N HIS A 45 -9.22 24.31 0.32
CA HIS A 45 -10.14 23.34 -0.29
C HIS A 45 -9.59 22.72 -1.60
N GLU A 46 -8.93 23.53 -2.43
CA GLU A 46 -8.31 23.10 -3.68
C GLU A 46 -7.17 22.09 -3.47
N CYS A 47 -6.39 22.21 -2.39
CA CYS A 47 -5.45 21.17 -1.98
C CYS A 47 -6.18 19.94 -1.43
N SER A 48 -7.13 20.13 -0.51
CA SER A 48 -7.84 19.03 0.16
C SER A 48 -8.59 18.12 -0.82
N ARG A 49 -9.31 18.67 -1.81
CA ARG A 49 -10.03 17.89 -2.83
C ARG A 49 -9.12 17.07 -3.76
N ARG A 50 -7.81 17.30 -3.69
CA ARG A 50 -6.77 16.57 -4.44
C ARG A 50 -5.99 15.63 -3.52
N ASN A 51 -6.48 15.36 -2.30
CA ASN A 51 -5.77 14.61 -1.26
C ASN A 51 -4.42 15.23 -0.83
N LEU A 52 -4.31 16.55 -0.97
CA LEU A 52 -3.15 17.35 -0.55
C LEU A 52 -3.54 18.26 0.62
N GLN A 53 -2.58 19.05 1.09
CA GLN A 53 -2.78 20.14 2.05
C GLN A 53 -2.01 21.37 1.59
N LEU A 54 -2.41 22.57 2.04
CA LEU A 54 -1.53 23.73 1.89
C LEU A 54 -0.20 23.48 2.61
N VAL A 55 0.88 23.96 2.02
CA VAL A 55 2.23 23.65 2.53
C VAL A 55 2.46 24.18 3.95
N GLU A 56 2.99 23.31 4.82
CA GLU A 56 3.36 23.63 6.20
C GLU A 56 4.87 23.66 6.37
N ILE A 57 5.47 24.82 6.65
CA ILE A 57 6.92 24.95 6.68
C ILE A 57 7.44 24.89 8.12
N GLN A 58 7.74 23.68 8.59
CA GLN A 58 8.09 23.42 10.00
C GLN A 58 9.58 23.42 10.30
N SER A 59 10.45 23.65 9.32
CA SER A 59 11.89 23.70 9.52
C SER A 59 12.61 24.58 8.50
N GLU A 60 13.77 25.10 8.90
CA GLU A 60 14.62 25.91 8.05
C GLU A 60 15.05 25.18 6.78
N SER A 61 15.47 23.92 6.90
CA SER A 61 15.89 23.11 5.75
C SER A 61 14.78 22.97 4.70
N LYS A 62 13.52 22.77 5.13
CA LYS A 62 12.38 22.71 4.22
C LYS A 62 12.11 24.06 3.57
N ASN A 63 12.19 25.15 4.34
CA ASN A 63 12.02 26.50 3.82
C ASN A 63 13.06 26.84 2.74
N GLN A 64 14.34 26.59 3.01
CA GLN A 64 15.43 26.86 2.07
C GLN A 64 15.27 26.08 0.76
N ALA A 65 14.89 24.80 0.84
CA ALA A 65 14.63 23.97 -0.34
C ALA A 65 13.43 24.51 -1.16
N LEU A 66 12.35 24.89 -0.49
CA LEU A 66 11.17 25.48 -1.15
C LEU A 66 11.50 26.83 -1.79
N VAL A 67 12.21 27.73 -1.09
CA VAL A 67 12.64 29.03 -1.63
C VAL A 67 13.50 28.85 -2.87
N LYS A 68 14.45 27.89 -2.85
CA LYS A 68 15.28 27.57 -4.01
C LYS A 68 14.44 27.13 -5.21
N LEU A 69 13.43 26.29 -4.97
CA LEU A 69 12.49 25.86 -6.00
C LEU A 69 11.67 27.04 -6.55
N LEU A 70 11.10 27.86 -5.68
CA LEU A 70 10.28 29.02 -6.09
C LEU A 70 11.11 30.01 -6.91
N LYS A 71 12.36 30.28 -6.52
CA LYS A 71 13.30 31.08 -7.32
C LYS A 71 13.56 30.48 -8.70
N SER A 72 13.66 29.16 -8.83
CA SER A 72 13.86 28.52 -10.14
C SER A 72 12.63 28.62 -11.06
N ILE A 73 11.42 28.72 -10.49
CA ILE A 73 10.17 28.78 -11.25
C ILE A 73 9.83 30.23 -11.64
N PHE A 74 9.90 31.15 -10.66
CA PHE A 74 9.39 32.51 -10.82
C PHE A 74 10.48 33.57 -11.01
N GLY A 75 11.75 33.21 -10.76
CA GLY A 75 12.88 34.13 -10.73
C GLY A 75 12.85 35.03 -9.50
N THR A 76 11.85 35.91 -9.43
CA THR A 76 11.60 36.82 -8.31
C THR A 76 10.30 36.48 -7.59
N SER A 77 10.05 37.21 -6.52
CA SER A 77 8.94 37.06 -5.58
C SER A 77 7.56 36.98 -6.23
N THR A 78 6.68 36.15 -5.67
CA THR A 78 5.24 36.09 -5.98
C THR A 78 4.46 35.78 -4.71
N SER A 79 3.21 36.23 -4.67
CA SER A 79 2.26 35.93 -3.60
C SER A 79 1.62 34.55 -3.79
N LEU A 80 1.95 33.63 -2.88
CA LEU A 80 1.39 32.28 -2.83
C LEU A 80 0.99 31.93 -1.40
N TRP A 81 -0.23 31.42 -1.22
CA TRP A 81 -0.74 30.94 0.06
C TRP A 81 0.04 29.76 0.60
N LEU A 82 0.26 29.79 1.92
CA LEU A 82 0.81 28.73 2.76
C LEU A 82 -0.29 28.23 3.72
N GLY A 83 -0.06 27.10 4.39
CA GLY A 83 -1.04 26.53 5.34
C GLY A 83 -1.17 27.28 6.67
N GLY A 84 -0.39 28.34 6.85
CA GLY A 84 -0.35 29.11 8.09
C GLY A 84 -1.55 30.02 8.25
N ASN A 85 -2.13 30.04 9.46
CA ASN A 85 -3.15 31.01 9.83
C ASN A 85 -3.25 31.15 11.35
N ASP A 86 -3.98 32.16 11.81
CA ASP A 86 -4.39 32.31 13.21
C ASP A 86 -5.85 32.74 13.34
N GLN A 87 -6.70 32.34 12.39
CA GLN A 87 -8.09 32.77 12.24
C GLN A 87 -8.97 32.64 13.51
N PHE A 88 -8.58 31.76 14.44
CA PHE A 88 -9.27 31.53 15.71
C PHE A 88 -8.71 32.32 16.89
N ASN A 89 -7.70 33.15 16.66
CA ASN A 89 -7.15 34.03 17.66
C ASN A 89 -7.98 35.32 17.73
N SER A 90 -8.45 35.66 18.92
CA SER A 90 -9.19 36.90 19.20
C SER A 90 -8.29 38.03 19.70
N GLU A 91 -7.00 37.79 19.88
CA GLU A 91 -6.04 38.79 20.33
C GLU A 91 -5.72 39.79 19.21
N ILE A 92 -5.94 41.06 19.52
CA ILE A 92 -5.53 42.19 18.67
C ILE A 92 -4.10 42.57 19.08
N SER A 93 -3.13 41.76 18.68
CA SER A 93 -1.71 41.89 19.01
C SER A 93 -0.84 41.55 17.82
N THR A 94 0.36 42.14 17.71
CA THR A 94 1.39 41.72 16.74
C THR A 94 2.13 40.47 17.20
N ASN A 95 2.08 40.14 18.49
CA ASN A 95 2.71 38.94 19.07
C ASN A 95 1.67 37.83 19.27
N ARG A 96 1.11 37.34 18.17
CA ARG A 96 0.03 36.35 18.15
C ARG A 96 0.52 34.97 17.66
N PRO A 97 0.10 33.86 18.27
CA PRO A 97 0.45 32.53 17.80
C PRO A 97 -0.22 32.19 16.47
N PHE A 98 0.56 31.65 15.54
CA PHE A 98 0.06 31.06 14.29
C PHE A 98 0.09 29.54 14.35
N TYR A 99 -0.78 28.91 13.58
CA TYR A 99 -0.94 27.47 13.49
C TYR A 99 -0.96 27.02 12.04
N TRP A 100 -0.48 25.81 11.80
CA TRP A 100 -0.60 25.15 10.52
C TRP A 100 -1.95 24.45 10.40
N SER A 101 -2.68 24.70 9.31
CA SER A 101 -4.08 24.30 9.17
C SER A 101 -4.32 22.80 9.16
N ALA A 102 -3.43 22.01 8.58
CA ALA A 102 -3.63 20.58 8.40
C ALA A 102 -3.14 19.76 9.60
N SER A 103 -2.01 20.14 10.21
CA SER A 103 -1.47 19.47 11.39
C SER A 103 -1.98 20.02 12.71
N GLY A 104 -2.56 21.23 12.72
CA GLY A 104 -2.99 21.96 13.91
C GLY A 104 -1.83 22.40 14.82
N LYS A 105 -0.57 22.20 14.39
CA LYS A 105 0.60 22.52 15.19
C LYS A 105 0.87 24.03 15.17
N GLY A 106 1.24 24.57 16.32
CA GLY A 106 1.76 25.94 16.41
C GLY A 106 3.06 26.12 15.61
N MET A 107 3.25 27.30 15.03
CA MET A 107 4.47 27.66 14.32
C MET A 107 5.63 27.84 15.30
N THR A 108 6.61 26.93 15.24
CA THR A 108 7.87 27.03 16.00
C THR A 108 9.04 27.53 15.14
N TYR A 109 8.93 27.39 13.82
CA TYR A 109 9.82 27.97 12.84
C TYR A 109 9.04 29.04 12.07
N SER A 110 9.72 30.14 11.75
CA SER A 110 9.15 31.17 10.89
C SER A 110 10.20 31.77 9.95
N TYR A 111 9.72 32.30 8.83
CA TYR A 111 10.53 33.02 7.86
C TYR A 111 9.85 34.33 7.46
N TRP A 112 9.32 35.04 8.45
CA TRP A 112 8.65 36.33 8.27
C TRP A 112 9.55 37.35 7.59
N TYR A 113 8.95 38.21 6.79
CA TYR A 113 9.62 39.41 6.28
C TYR A 113 9.88 40.39 7.45
N PRO A 114 10.95 41.20 7.43
CA PRO A 114 11.19 42.15 8.51
C PRO A 114 10.01 43.10 8.72
N GLY A 115 9.45 43.10 9.92
CA GLY A 115 8.24 43.86 10.27
C GLY A 115 6.98 43.01 10.34
N GLU A 116 7.01 41.76 9.86
CA GLU A 116 5.89 40.83 9.90
C GLU A 116 6.00 39.81 11.05
N PRO A 117 4.87 39.29 11.56
CA PRO A 117 3.52 39.64 11.17
C PRO A 117 3.04 40.96 11.79
N ASN A 118 2.43 41.84 10.99
CA ASN A 118 2.05 43.19 11.45
C ASN A 118 0.55 43.32 11.79
N ASN A 119 -0.27 42.35 11.37
CA ASN A 119 -1.71 42.31 11.56
C ASN A 119 -2.42 43.57 11.04
N GLU A 120 -2.19 43.98 9.79
CA GLU A 120 -2.68 45.26 9.28
C GLU A 120 -4.20 45.37 9.45
N ARG A 121 -4.65 46.47 10.06
CA ARG A 121 -6.08 46.75 10.34
C ARG A 121 -6.77 45.67 11.19
N ASN A 122 -6.01 44.82 11.88
CA ASN A 122 -6.49 43.70 12.68
C ASN A 122 -7.28 42.66 11.85
N GLN A 123 -6.89 42.44 10.60
CA GLN A 123 -7.62 41.59 9.64
C GLN A 123 -6.73 40.58 8.91
N GLU A 124 -5.46 40.44 9.27
CA GLU A 124 -4.49 39.65 8.50
C GLU A 124 -4.23 38.29 9.13
N ASN A 125 -5.14 37.33 8.92
CA ASN A 125 -5.07 36.05 9.62
C ASN A 125 -4.44 34.89 8.85
N CYS A 126 -4.02 35.08 7.59
CA CYS A 126 -3.53 34.01 6.73
C CYS A 126 -2.14 34.29 6.19
N VAL A 127 -1.33 33.25 5.99
CA VAL A 127 0.08 33.40 5.63
C VAL A 127 0.31 33.16 4.15
N GLN A 128 1.05 34.07 3.52
CA GLN A 128 1.55 33.92 2.16
C GLN A 128 3.08 34.08 2.10
N THR A 129 3.67 33.66 1.00
CA THR A 129 4.95 34.23 0.54
C THR A 129 4.74 35.67 0.07
N PHE A 130 5.70 36.55 0.35
CA PHE A 130 5.55 37.98 0.12
C PHE A 130 6.09 38.40 -1.23
N ALA A 131 5.23 39.00 -2.07
CA ALA A 131 5.62 39.50 -3.39
C ALA A 131 6.67 40.62 -3.36
N TYR A 132 6.94 41.24 -2.22
CA TYR A 132 8.00 42.24 -2.07
C TYR A 132 9.31 41.69 -1.46
N SER A 133 9.36 40.40 -1.10
CA SER A 133 10.57 39.75 -0.61
C SER A 133 11.19 38.87 -1.70
N PRO A 134 12.37 39.20 -2.25
CA PRO A 134 13.04 38.39 -3.29
C PRO A 134 13.41 36.98 -2.80
N ASP A 135 13.41 36.77 -1.47
CA ASP A 135 13.65 35.48 -0.83
C ASP A 135 12.37 34.73 -0.46
N PHE A 136 11.20 35.20 -0.89
CA PHE A 136 9.89 34.61 -0.57
C PHE A 136 9.62 34.51 0.95
N GLN A 137 10.13 35.48 1.72
CA GLN A 137 9.76 35.62 3.13
C GLN A 137 8.27 35.81 3.29
N TRP A 138 7.75 35.51 4.48
CA TRP A 138 6.33 35.39 4.69
C TRP A 138 5.70 36.71 5.13
N ASN A 139 4.42 36.85 4.80
CA ASN A 139 3.55 37.95 5.22
C ASN A 139 2.25 37.33 5.74
N ASP A 140 1.73 37.82 6.85
CA ASP A 140 0.34 37.67 7.20
C ASP A 140 -0.49 38.63 6.33
N VAL A 141 -1.66 38.20 5.90
CA VAL A 141 -2.52 39.02 5.05
C VAL A 141 -3.97 38.58 5.19
N THR A 142 -4.91 39.46 4.83
CA THR A 142 -6.34 39.15 4.89
C THR A 142 -6.67 37.91 4.07
N CYS A 143 -7.27 36.91 4.73
CA CYS A 143 -7.55 35.59 4.15
C CYS A 143 -8.42 35.62 2.89
N THR A 144 -9.18 36.70 2.66
CA THR A 144 -10.06 36.88 1.50
C THR A 144 -9.34 37.41 0.25
N ASN A 145 -8.08 37.83 0.37
CA ASN A 145 -7.26 38.25 -0.77
C ASN A 145 -7.09 37.11 -1.78
N GLN A 146 -6.80 37.44 -3.04
CA GLN A 146 -6.76 36.44 -4.12
C GLN A 146 -5.31 36.18 -4.55
N TYR A 147 -4.76 35.03 -4.15
CA TYR A 147 -3.38 34.63 -4.48
C TYR A 147 -3.32 33.23 -5.08
N GLY A 148 -2.16 32.88 -5.64
CA GLY A 148 -1.87 31.48 -5.96
C GLY A 148 -1.62 30.68 -4.67
N PHE A 149 -1.31 29.40 -4.76
CA PHE A 149 -1.11 28.55 -3.59
C PHE A 149 -0.13 27.41 -3.84
N ILE A 150 0.43 26.89 -2.75
CA ILE A 150 1.35 25.75 -2.76
C ILE A 150 0.71 24.63 -1.95
N CYS A 151 0.47 23.49 -2.60
CA CYS A 151 0.07 22.26 -1.92
C CYS A 151 1.27 21.33 -1.73
N GLU A 152 1.17 20.49 -0.72
CA GLU A 152 2.04 19.35 -0.47
C GLU A 152 1.21 18.11 -0.08
N ASP A 153 1.85 16.94 -0.08
CA ASP A 153 1.22 15.74 0.45
C ASP A 153 0.86 15.86 1.94
N GLN A 154 -0.24 15.21 2.33
CA GLN A 154 -0.70 15.23 3.72
C GLN A 154 0.25 14.45 4.64
N HIS A 155 0.90 15.14 5.60
CA HIS A 155 1.87 14.49 6.52
C HIS A 155 1.26 13.37 7.37
N ALA A 156 0.02 13.55 7.85
CA ALA A 156 -0.68 12.55 8.64
C ALA A 156 -1.07 11.32 7.79
N HIS A 157 -1.51 11.56 6.56
CA HIS A 157 -1.81 10.53 5.57
C HIS A 157 -0.54 9.73 5.26
N ASN A 158 0.54 10.39 4.83
CA ASN A 158 1.80 9.74 4.49
C ASN A 158 2.33 8.86 5.63
N LYS A 159 2.30 9.34 6.88
CA LYS A 159 2.72 8.55 8.05
C LYS A 159 1.81 7.35 8.33
N TYR A 160 0.49 7.53 8.21
CA TYR A 160 -0.47 6.44 8.40
C TYR A 160 -0.30 5.36 7.32
N TYR A 161 -0.22 5.77 6.04
CA TYR A 161 -0.05 4.85 4.92
C TYR A 161 1.33 4.19 4.90
N SER A 162 2.42 4.87 5.30
CA SER A 162 3.73 4.24 5.45
C SER A 162 3.70 3.16 6.53
N THR A 163 3.11 3.45 7.68
CA THR A 163 2.96 2.48 8.79
C THR A 163 2.11 1.29 8.36
N LEU A 164 1.01 1.52 7.64
CA LEU A 164 0.18 0.44 7.11
C LEU A 164 0.94 -0.43 6.10
N ARG A 165 1.73 0.16 5.20
CA ARG A 165 2.56 -0.58 4.24
C ARG A 165 3.61 -1.43 4.94
N GLU A 166 4.29 -0.90 5.95
CA GLU A 166 5.25 -1.66 6.77
C GLU A 166 4.58 -2.83 7.48
N LYS A 167 3.44 -2.59 8.15
CA LYS A 167 2.65 -3.65 8.78
C LYS A 167 2.20 -4.72 7.77
N ARG A 168 1.75 -4.31 6.57
CA ARG A 168 1.41 -5.22 5.47
C ARG A 168 2.61 -6.07 5.07
N GLN A 169 3.79 -5.48 4.89
CA GLN A 169 5.00 -6.22 4.52
C GLN A 169 5.38 -7.26 5.60
N HIS A 170 5.24 -6.91 6.88
CA HIS A 170 5.47 -7.85 7.97
C HIS A 170 4.51 -9.03 7.95
N VAL A 171 3.22 -8.78 7.78
CA VAL A 171 2.19 -9.83 7.68
C VAL A 171 2.45 -10.72 6.46
N MET A 172 2.71 -10.13 5.30
CA MET A 172 2.98 -10.87 4.06
C MET A 172 4.23 -11.75 4.17
N LYS A 173 5.29 -11.26 4.81
CA LYS A 173 6.50 -12.04 5.08
C LYS A 173 6.22 -13.22 6.02
N ALA A 174 5.40 -13.01 7.05
CA ALA A 174 5.01 -14.08 7.97
C ALA A 174 4.16 -15.15 7.27
N ILE A 175 3.17 -14.75 6.46
CA ILE A 175 2.34 -15.65 5.66
C ILE A 175 3.20 -16.46 4.68
N LYS A 176 4.12 -15.80 3.96
CA LYS A 176 5.05 -16.49 3.05
C LYS A 176 5.88 -17.54 3.77
N LYS A 177 6.50 -17.19 4.91
CA LYS A 177 7.30 -18.14 5.71
C LYS A 177 6.46 -19.31 6.22
N PHE A 178 5.23 -19.06 6.65
CA PHE A 178 4.30 -20.11 7.07
C PHE A 178 3.95 -21.04 5.91
N SER A 179 3.64 -20.49 4.73
CA SER A 179 3.37 -21.26 3.51
C SER A 179 4.55 -22.14 3.10
N GLU A 180 5.78 -21.61 3.13
CA GLU A 180 7.00 -22.37 2.86
C GLU A 180 7.20 -23.51 3.88
N SER A 181 6.98 -23.25 5.17
CA SER A 181 7.07 -24.28 6.22
C SER A 181 6.01 -25.38 6.04
N MET A 182 4.78 -25.00 5.69
CA MET A 182 3.69 -25.95 5.43
C MET A 182 4.00 -26.83 4.21
N GLN A 183 4.56 -26.25 3.16
CA GLN A 183 4.98 -26.99 1.97
C GLN A 183 6.12 -27.97 2.28
N HIS A 184 7.07 -27.56 3.11
CA HIS A 184 8.16 -28.43 3.54
C HIS A 184 7.68 -29.62 4.38
N GLU A 185 6.76 -29.40 5.33
CA GLU A 185 6.17 -30.49 6.11
C GLU A 185 5.33 -31.44 5.23
N LYS A 186 4.61 -30.91 4.23
CA LYS A 186 3.93 -31.71 3.22
C LYS A 186 4.91 -32.66 2.51
N GLU A 187 6.06 -32.17 2.06
CA GLU A 187 7.06 -32.98 1.35
C GLU A 187 7.58 -34.13 2.23
N LYS A 188 7.84 -33.87 3.51
CA LYS A 188 8.23 -34.92 4.47
C LYS A 188 7.16 -35.97 4.66
N VAL A 189 5.90 -35.56 4.81
CA VAL A 189 4.78 -36.51 4.96
C VAL A 189 4.64 -37.35 3.70
N LEU A 190 4.72 -36.75 2.50
CA LEU A 190 4.69 -37.47 1.24
C LEU A 190 5.85 -38.46 1.10
N GLU A 191 7.05 -38.10 1.56
CA GLU A 191 8.20 -39.00 1.55
C GLU A 191 8.00 -40.18 2.51
N MET A 192 7.54 -39.91 3.75
CA MET A 192 7.24 -40.95 4.74
C MET A 192 6.19 -41.93 4.21
N VAL A 193 5.12 -41.38 3.63
CA VAL A 193 4.06 -42.11 2.94
C VAL A 193 4.67 -42.98 1.83
N HIS A 194 5.45 -42.42 0.91
CA HIS A 194 6.09 -43.21 -0.15
C HIS A 194 6.97 -44.36 0.39
N ARG A 195 7.76 -44.12 1.45
CA ARG A 195 8.56 -45.16 2.10
C ARG A 195 7.70 -46.28 2.70
N THR A 196 6.63 -45.92 3.40
CA THR A 196 5.68 -46.89 3.97
C THR A 196 5.07 -47.76 2.87
N ARG A 197 4.69 -47.17 1.72
CA ARG A 197 4.17 -47.92 0.57
C ARG A 197 5.14 -48.99 0.07
N ASN A 198 6.41 -48.61 -0.09
CA ASN A 198 7.44 -49.51 -0.60
C ASN A 198 7.71 -50.68 0.37
N LEU A 199 7.71 -50.40 1.68
CA LEU A 199 7.84 -51.45 2.71
C LEU A 199 6.66 -52.42 2.68
N ILE A 200 5.45 -51.92 2.50
CA ILE A 200 4.24 -52.74 2.45
C ILE A 200 4.21 -53.60 1.19
N ALA A 201 4.55 -53.01 0.04
CA ALA A 201 4.69 -53.78 -1.21
C ALA A 201 5.72 -54.92 -1.06
N LYS A 202 6.84 -54.64 -0.38
CA LYS A 202 7.85 -55.66 -0.09
C LYS A 202 7.31 -56.76 0.83
N ASN A 203 6.67 -56.40 1.95
CA ASN A 203 6.09 -57.36 2.89
C ASN A 203 5.01 -58.23 2.21
N ASN A 204 4.15 -57.65 1.38
CA ASN A 204 3.14 -58.39 0.65
C ASN A 204 3.76 -59.42 -0.29
N LYS A 205 4.82 -59.05 -1.00
CA LYS A 205 5.56 -59.97 -1.86
C LYS A 205 6.16 -61.14 -1.07
N GLU A 206 6.74 -60.86 0.10
CA GLU A 206 7.28 -61.91 0.99
C GLU A 206 6.18 -62.86 1.48
N VAL A 207 4.99 -62.32 1.80
CA VAL A 207 3.81 -63.13 2.18
C VAL A 207 3.33 -63.99 1.01
N GLU A 208 3.24 -63.43 -0.20
CA GLU A 208 2.86 -64.19 -1.40
C GLU A 208 3.85 -65.32 -1.71
N GLU A 209 5.15 -65.06 -1.63
CA GLU A 209 6.21 -66.06 -1.81
C GLU A 209 6.12 -67.18 -0.75
N PHE A 210 5.85 -66.82 0.51
CA PHE A 210 5.65 -67.79 1.59
C PHE A 210 4.41 -68.66 1.39
N LEU A 211 3.28 -68.05 0.99
CA LEU A 211 2.04 -68.77 0.69
C LEU A 211 2.21 -69.75 -0.48
N ALA A 212 2.90 -69.33 -1.55
CA ALA A 212 3.21 -70.20 -2.68
C ALA A 212 4.09 -71.39 -2.27
N ALA A 213 5.06 -71.19 -1.37
CA ALA A 213 5.89 -72.26 -0.84
C ALA A 213 5.09 -73.27 0.01
N LEU A 214 4.08 -72.81 0.75
CA LEU A 214 3.16 -73.68 1.51
C LEU A 214 2.22 -74.48 0.61
N GLU A 215 1.81 -73.95 -0.54
CA GLU A 215 0.99 -74.68 -1.52
C GLU A 215 1.76 -75.81 -2.17
N ASN A 216 3.03 -75.59 -2.51
CA ASN A 216 3.89 -76.63 -3.07
C ASN A 216 4.21 -77.78 -2.09
N LYS A 217 4.15 -77.52 -0.77
CA LYS A 217 4.36 -78.54 0.27
C LYS A 217 3.10 -79.32 0.63
N SER A 218 1.89 -78.76 0.45
CA SER A 218 0.63 -79.39 0.88
C SER A 218 0.02 -80.36 -0.15
N SER A 219 0.83 -80.96 -1.04
CA SER A 219 0.34 -81.96 -2.00
C SER A 219 0.00 -83.33 -1.36
N HIS A 220 0.12 -83.46 -0.03
CA HIS A 220 -0.34 -84.61 0.75
C HIS A 220 -1.15 -84.14 1.99
N ASN A 221 -2.46 -84.46 1.99
CA ASN A 221 -3.45 -84.36 3.08
C ASN A 221 -3.53 -83.05 3.89
N GLY A 222 -4.44 -82.13 3.52
CA GLY A 222 -4.89 -81.02 4.37
C GLY A 222 -6.42 -81.05 4.57
N GLY A 223 -6.88 -80.88 5.81
CA GLY A 223 -8.31 -80.81 6.18
C GLY A 223 -8.94 -79.43 5.95
N SER A 224 -10.28 -79.32 6.07
CA SER A 224 -11.04 -78.10 5.70
C SER A 224 -10.63 -76.84 6.47
N GLU A 225 -10.19 -76.96 7.72
CA GLU A 225 -9.77 -75.86 8.58
C GLU A 225 -8.43 -75.23 8.14
N GLU A 226 -7.53 -76.02 7.53
CA GLU A 226 -6.25 -75.53 6.99
C GLU A 226 -6.44 -74.79 5.66
N ALA A 227 -7.43 -75.19 4.87
CA ALA A 227 -7.84 -74.49 3.66
C ALA A 227 -8.50 -73.13 3.97
N GLU A 228 -9.32 -73.08 5.03
CA GLU A 228 -10.00 -71.86 5.47
C GLU A 228 -9.00 -70.82 6.05
N ASN A 229 -8.05 -71.27 6.88
CA ASN A 229 -6.95 -70.42 7.35
C ASN A 229 -6.05 -69.90 6.21
N LYS A 230 -5.74 -70.73 5.20
CA LYS A 230 -5.02 -70.28 3.98
C LYS A 230 -5.82 -69.23 3.19
N HIS A 231 -7.14 -69.38 3.13
CA HIS A 231 -8.01 -68.44 2.41
C HIS A 231 -8.08 -67.07 3.12
N GLU A 232 -8.21 -67.06 4.45
CA GLU A 232 -8.16 -65.83 5.26
C GLU A 232 -6.79 -65.13 5.18
N MET A 233 -5.68 -65.88 5.26
CA MET A 233 -4.32 -65.31 5.12
C MET A 233 -4.06 -64.67 3.74
N LYS A 234 -4.74 -65.12 2.68
CA LYS A 234 -4.69 -64.51 1.34
C LYS A 234 -5.45 -63.19 1.24
N LYS A 235 -6.45 -62.96 2.09
CA LYS A 235 -7.25 -61.71 2.07
C LYS A 235 -6.50 -60.53 2.69
N VAL A 236 -5.71 -60.78 3.74
CA VAL A 236 -5.01 -59.75 4.53
C VAL A 236 -4.14 -58.81 3.67
N PRO A 237 -3.30 -59.27 2.71
CA PRO A 237 -2.53 -58.37 1.84
C PRO A 237 -3.42 -57.46 0.97
N THR A 238 -4.55 -57.99 0.50
CA THR A 238 -5.50 -57.28 -0.38
C THR A 238 -6.25 -56.18 0.37
N GLU A 239 -6.83 -56.49 1.52
CA GLU A 239 -7.59 -55.52 2.33
C GLU A 239 -6.69 -54.42 2.91
N THR A 240 -5.48 -54.79 3.34
CA THR A 240 -4.49 -53.83 3.86
C THR A 240 -4.03 -52.86 2.76
N ASN A 241 -3.87 -53.33 1.52
CA ASN A 241 -3.50 -52.47 0.39
C ASN A 241 -4.62 -51.50 -0.01
N GLU A 242 -5.88 -51.94 0.07
CA GLU A 242 -7.03 -51.12 -0.33
C GLU A 242 -7.22 -49.93 0.62
N HIS A 243 -7.17 -50.17 1.93
CA HIS A 243 -7.32 -49.12 2.95
C HIS A 243 -6.18 -48.09 2.90
N ILE A 244 -4.98 -48.54 2.57
CA ILE A 244 -3.80 -47.68 2.43
C ILE A 244 -3.91 -46.83 1.17
N ASN A 245 -4.30 -47.40 0.03
CA ASN A 245 -4.54 -46.62 -1.19
C ASN A 245 -5.62 -45.55 -0.98
N GLU A 246 -6.68 -45.86 -0.23
CA GLU A 246 -7.72 -44.88 0.16
C GLU A 246 -7.17 -43.72 1.01
N LEU A 247 -6.35 -44.03 2.03
CA LEU A 247 -5.73 -42.99 2.87
C LEU A 247 -4.79 -42.09 2.06
N TYR A 248 -4.09 -42.65 1.07
CA TYR A 248 -3.20 -41.90 0.18
C TYR A 248 -4.00 -40.96 -0.73
N GLU A 249 -5.03 -41.46 -1.40
CA GLU A 249 -5.91 -40.59 -2.22
C GLU A 249 -6.54 -39.49 -1.37
N LYS A 250 -6.97 -39.80 -0.14
CA LYS A 250 -7.50 -38.79 0.78
C LYS A 250 -6.44 -37.74 1.10
N LEU A 251 -5.20 -38.13 1.40
CA LEU A 251 -4.13 -37.19 1.74
C LEU A 251 -3.71 -36.33 0.53
N GLU A 252 -3.56 -36.97 -0.63
CA GLU A 252 -3.17 -36.33 -1.89
C GLU A 252 -4.23 -35.35 -2.38
N ASN A 253 -5.52 -35.69 -2.24
CA ASN A 253 -6.63 -34.80 -2.61
C ASN A 253 -6.88 -33.67 -1.59
N SER A 254 -6.54 -33.89 -0.32
CA SER A 254 -6.74 -32.89 0.75
C SER A 254 -5.75 -31.73 0.65
N THR A 255 -4.52 -32.02 0.23
CA THR A 255 -3.42 -31.05 0.33
C THR A 255 -3.54 -29.89 -0.66
N PRO A 256 -3.86 -30.09 -1.96
CA PRO A 256 -4.14 -29.00 -2.90
C PRO A 256 -5.36 -28.18 -2.49
N LYS A 257 -6.38 -28.82 -1.88
CA LYS A 257 -7.57 -28.12 -1.38
C LYS A 257 -7.23 -27.16 -0.26
N ILE A 258 -6.40 -27.57 0.70
CA ILE A 258 -5.95 -26.70 1.80
C ILE A 258 -5.09 -25.56 1.26
N ALA A 259 -4.12 -25.86 0.38
CA ALA A 259 -3.26 -24.84 -0.23
C ALA A 259 -4.06 -23.80 -1.03
N ASN A 260 -4.97 -24.25 -1.90
CA ASN A 260 -5.83 -23.35 -2.66
C ASN A 260 -6.73 -22.51 -1.76
N ARG A 261 -7.27 -23.08 -0.68
CA ARG A 261 -8.12 -22.34 0.26
C ARG A 261 -7.33 -21.26 0.99
N ILE A 262 -6.10 -21.55 1.41
CA ILE A 262 -5.20 -20.56 2.01
C ILE A 262 -4.89 -19.43 1.00
N SER A 263 -4.52 -19.79 -0.23
CA SER A 263 -4.25 -18.79 -1.28
C SER A 263 -5.48 -17.95 -1.64
N GLN A 264 -6.67 -18.55 -1.67
CA GLN A 264 -7.93 -17.83 -1.90
C GLN A 264 -8.25 -16.87 -0.76
N GLU A 265 -8.14 -17.32 0.49
CA GLU A 265 -8.37 -16.42 1.64
C GLU A 265 -7.34 -15.28 1.68
N GLN A 266 -6.08 -15.57 1.31
CA GLN A 266 -5.06 -14.54 1.18
C GLN A 266 -5.42 -13.51 0.10
N PHE A 267 -5.86 -13.95 -1.07
CA PHE A 267 -6.30 -13.08 -2.16
C PHE A 267 -7.56 -12.26 -1.79
N GLU A 268 -8.53 -12.87 -1.10
CA GLU A 268 -9.71 -12.18 -0.58
C GLU A 268 -9.36 -11.09 0.43
N VAL A 269 -8.41 -11.37 1.34
CA VAL A 269 -7.92 -10.38 2.31
C VAL A 269 -7.19 -9.25 1.60
N GLU A 270 -6.34 -9.55 0.62
CA GLU A 270 -5.66 -8.53 -0.20
C GLU A 270 -6.66 -7.63 -0.93
N ARG A 271 -7.65 -8.23 -1.61
CA ARG A 271 -8.70 -7.47 -2.28
C ARG A 271 -9.51 -6.63 -1.31
N LYS A 272 -9.92 -7.16 -0.15
CA LYS A 272 -10.67 -6.37 0.85
C LYS A 272 -9.86 -5.20 1.38
N ILE A 273 -8.55 -5.37 1.55
CA ILE A 273 -7.66 -4.26 1.94
C ILE A 273 -7.56 -3.24 0.82
N GLU A 274 -7.38 -3.65 -0.43
CA GLU A 274 -7.37 -2.75 -1.58
C GLU A 274 -8.70 -2.02 -1.77
N ASP A 275 -9.81 -2.69 -1.51
CA ASP A 275 -11.15 -2.13 -1.55
C ASP A 275 -11.38 -1.16 -0.39
N ILE A 276 -10.91 -1.46 0.83
CA ILE A 276 -10.91 -0.49 1.94
C ILE A 276 -10.05 0.72 1.58
N LEU A 277 -8.87 0.53 1.01
CA LEU A 277 -7.96 1.63 0.67
C LEU A 277 -8.43 2.43 -0.56
N GLY A 278 -9.11 1.79 -1.51
CA GLY A 278 -9.68 2.41 -2.70
C GLY A 278 -11.03 3.07 -2.46
N ASN A 279 -11.85 2.52 -1.54
CA ASN A 279 -13.13 3.10 -1.11
C ASN A 279 -12.96 4.14 0.00
N ILE A 280 -11.74 4.38 0.50
CA ILE A 280 -11.38 5.66 1.12
C ILE A 280 -11.31 6.70 -0.01
N HIS A 281 -12.47 7.03 -0.56
CA HIS A 281 -12.68 8.25 -1.32
C HIS A 281 -12.86 9.38 -0.30
N PHE A 282 -11.85 10.23 -0.18
CA PHE A 282 -11.98 11.60 0.32
C PHE A 282 -11.45 12.55 -0.76
#